data_AF-A0A3N2M550-F1
#
_entry.id   AF-A0A3N2M550-F1
#
_cell.length_a   1.000
_cell.length_b   1.000
_cell.length_c   1.000
_cell.angle_alpha   90.00
_cell.angle_beta   90.00
_cell.angle_gamma   90.00
#
_symmetry.space_group_name_H-M   'P 1'
#
loop_
_entity.id
_entity.type
_entity.pdbx_description
1 polymer ?
#
loop_
_entity_poly.entity_id
_entity_poly.type
_entity_poly.pdbx_seq_one_letter_code
_entity_poly.pdbx_strand_id
1 'polypeptide(L)'
;MKLYKLYKKQLAMTEYILKVEDKSALSLIKKLLAYIPGVTLSPIRKQKKTGLDEALEDVKQGRVTQYSSIDEMFNHLNIKV
;
A
#
# COMPACT_ATOMS: atom_id res chain seq x y z
N MET A 1 -28.50 31.11 2.60
CA MET A 1 -28.85 29.67 2.44
C MET A 1 -28.30 28.97 1.19
N LYS A 2 -28.02 29.67 0.05
CA LYS A 2 -27.43 29.04 -1.16
C LYS A 2 -26.00 28.50 -0.94
N LEU A 3 -25.16 29.24 -0.22
CA LEU A 3 -23.75 28.87 0.05
C LEU A 3 -23.58 27.57 0.87
N TYR A 4 -24.37 27.37 1.94
CA TYR A 4 -24.32 26.15 2.75
C TYR A 4 -24.77 24.89 1.98
N LYS A 5 -25.76 25.03 1.07
CA LYS A 5 -26.19 23.94 0.19
C LYS A 5 -25.12 23.56 -0.83
N LEU A 6 -24.35 24.52 -1.35
CA LEU A 6 -23.21 24.27 -2.26
C LEU A 6 -22.07 23.54 -1.53
N TYR A 7 -21.72 24.00 -0.32
CA TYR A 7 -20.64 23.40 0.47
C TYR A 7 -20.96 21.95 0.90
N LYS A 8 -22.22 21.69 1.28
CA LYS A 8 -22.68 20.34 1.65
C LYS A 8 -22.77 19.39 0.45
N LYS A 9 -23.03 19.91 -0.76
CA LYS A 9 -23.03 19.13 -2.01
C LYS A 9 -21.62 18.72 -2.46
N GLN A 10 -20.61 19.52 -2.11
CA GLN A 10 -19.20 19.22 -2.37
C GLN A 10 -18.63 18.16 -1.40
N LEU A 11 -19.21 18.00 -0.21
CA LEU A 11 -18.60 17.23 0.90
C LEU A 11 -18.96 15.72 0.96
N ALA A 12 -19.90 15.23 0.15
CA ALA A 12 -20.33 13.83 0.20
C ALA A 12 -19.62 12.98 -0.87
N MET A 13 -18.28 12.98 -0.87
CA MET A 13 -17.51 12.06 -1.70
C MET A 13 -17.59 10.67 -1.06
N THR A 14 -18.21 9.72 -1.78
CA THR A 14 -18.39 8.34 -1.30
C THR A 14 -17.40 7.44 -2.02
N GLU A 15 -16.60 6.69 -1.26
CA GLU A 15 -15.59 5.79 -1.80
C GLU A 15 -15.96 4.33 -1.54
N TYR A 16 -15.71 3.46 -2.52
CA TYR A 16 -15.93 2.02 -2.42
C TYR A 16 -14.71 1.25 -2.92
N ILE A 17 -14.32 0.19 -2.20
CA ILE A 17 -13.24 -0.71 -2.59
C ILE A 17 -13.84 -2.00 -3.15
N LEU A 18 -13.64 -2.24 -4.45
CA LEU A 18 -14.05 -3.47 -5.11
C LEU A 18 -12.88 -4.45 -5.18
N LYS A 19 -13.04 -5.63 -4.56
CA LYS A 19 -12.13 -6.76 -4.74
C LYS A 19 -12.71 -7.68 -5.82
N VAL A 20 -11.93 -7.95 -6.86
CA VAL A 20 -12.33 -8.82 -7.97
C VAL A 20 -11.33 -9.97 -8.02
N GLU A 21 -11.84 -11.21 -7.98
CA GLU A 21 -11.01 -12.41 -8.04
C GLU A 21 -10.58 -12.73 -9.47
N ASP A 22 -11.50 -12.63 -10.43
CA ASP A 22 -11.20 -12.84 -11.85
C ASP A 22 -10.63 -11.58 -12.51
N LYS A 23 -9.42 -11.71 -13.06
CA LYS A 23 -8.70 -10.60 -13.69
C LYS A 23 -9.33 -10.16 -15.02
N SER A 24 -10.06 -11.06 -15.68
CA SER A 24 -10.70 -10.80 -16.98
C SER A 24 -11.87 -9.83 -16.83
N ALA A 25 -12.64 -9.95 -15.75
CA ALA A 25 -13.73 -9.05 -15.38
C ALA A 25 -13.27 -7.60 -15.11
N LEU A 26 -12.02 -7.39 -14.68
CA LEU A 26 -11.51 -6.07 -14.31
C LEU A 26 -11.54 -5.06 -15.48
N SER A 27 -11.24 -5.54 -16.71
CA SER A 27 -11.25 -4.68 -17.90
C SER A 27 -12.67 -4.20 -18.22
N LEU A 28 -13.64 -5.10 -18.11
CA LEU A 28 -15.06 -4.80 -18.35
C LEU A 28 -15.60 -3.84 -17.28
N ILE A 29 -15.30 -4.09 -16.01
CA ILE A 29 -15.73 -3.25 -14.88
C ILE A 29 -15.16 -1.83 -15.00
N LYS A 30 -13.88 -1.69 -15.35
CA LYS A 30 -13.27 -0.37 -15.59
C LYS A 30 -13.99 0.41 -16.67
N LYS A 31 -14.34 -0.24 -17.79
CA LYS A 31 -15.09 0.40 -18.87
C LYS A 31 -16.47 0.83 -18.37
N LEU A 32 -17.23 -0.07 -17.74
CA LEU A 32 -18.56 0.23 -17.21
C LEU A 32 -18.54 1.40 -16.23
N LEU A 33 -17.61 1.41 -15.27
CA LEU A 33 -17.49 2.49 -14.27
C LEU A 33 -17.08 3.82 -14.91
N ALA A 34 -16.28 3.80 -15.99
CA ALA A 34 -15.89 5.01 -16.72
C ALA A 34 -17.06 5.64 -17.50
N TYR A 35 -18.07 4.86 -17.88
CA TYR A 35 -19.27 5.39 -18.54
C TYR A 35 -20.26 6.03 -17.57
N ILE A 36 -20.13 5.80 -16.26
CA ILE A 36 -21.06 6.36 -15.27
C ILE A 36 -20.63 7.81 -14.96
N PRO A 37 -21.46 8.81 -15.29
CA PRO A 37 -21.12 10.21 -15.01
C PRO A 37 -21.00 10.44 -13.50
N GLY A 38 -19.90 11.06 -13.08
CA GLY A 38 -19.61 11.36 -11.68
C GLY A 38 -18.81 10.28 -10.93
N VAL A 39 -18.51 9.15 -11.57
CA VAL A 39 -17.62 8.13 -11.00
C VAL A 39 -16.18 8.41 -11.42
N THR A 40 -15.27 8.49 -10.45
CA THR A 40 -13.83 8.63 -10.68
C THR A 40 -13.12 7.36 -10.23
N LEU A 41 -12.30 6.80 -11.11
CA LEU A 41 -11.49 5.62 -10.81
C LEU A 41 -10.13 6.05 -10.27
N SER A 42 -9.92 5.89 -8.97
CA SER A 42 -8.59 6.09 -8.37
C SER A 42 -7.73 4.84 -8.58
N PRO A 43 -6.51 4.95 -9.14
CA PRO A 43 -5.61 3.81 -9.19
C PRO A 43 -5.26 3.41 -7.76
N ILE A 44 -5.34 2.11 -7.46
CA ILE A 44 -4.79 1.56 -6.21
C ILE A 44 -3.29 1.79 -6.29
N ARG A 45 -2.80 2.81 -5.59
CA ARG A 45 -1.37 2.98 -5.33
C ARG A 45 -0.99 1.82 -4.43
N LYS A 46 -0.47 0.73 -5.01
CA LYS A 46 0.25 -0.25 -4.22
C LYS A 46 1.35 0.53 -3.51
N GLN A 47 1.27 0.64 -2.19
CA GLN A 47 2.38 1.18 -1.43
C GLN A 47 3.58 0.30 -1.80
N LYS A 48 4.62 0.94 -2.36
CA LYS A 48 5.87 0.22 -2.56
C LYS A 48 6.29 -0.29 -1.20
N LYS A 49 6.73 -1.54 -1.12
CA LYS A 49 7.39 -2.04 0.10
C LYS A 49 8.46 -1.02 0.46
N THR A 50 8.40 -0.54 1.70
CA THR A 50 9.43 0.33 2.25
C THR A 50 10.59 -0.54 2.74
N GLY A 51 11.77 0.04 2.93
CA GLY A 51 12.89 -0.71 3.53
C GLY A 51 12.55 -1.30 4.91
N LEU A 52 11.58 -0.70 5.61
CA LEU A 52 11.05 -1.24 6.87
C LEU A 52 10.21 -2.51 6.64
N ASP A 53 9.34 -2.54 5.63
CA ASP A 53 8.57 -3.74 5.28
C ASP A 53 9.49 -4.91 4.92
N GLU A 54 10.59 -4.63 4.20
CA GLU A 54 11.60 -5.61 3.82
C GLU A 54 12.34 -6.14 5.06
N ALA A 55 12.78 -5.25 5.96
CA ALA A 55 13.44 -5.64 7.21
C ALA A 55 12.52 -6.47 8.13
N LEU A 56 11.24 -6.11 8.24
CA LEU A 56 10.27 -6.91 9.00
C LEU A 56 10.04 -8.30 8.39
N GLU A 57 10.07 -8.40 7.06
CA GLU A 57 10.00 -9.68 6.37
C GLU A 57 11.24 -10.53 6.63
N ASP A 58 12.43 -9.94 6.67
CA ASP A 58 13.67 -10.64 7.04
C ASP A 58 13.63 -11.18 8.47
N VAL A 59 13.09 -10.41 9.43
CA VAL A 59 12.87 -10.88 10.81
C VAL A 59 11.89 -12.06 10.82
N LYS A 60 10.75 -11.92 10.13
CA LYS A 60 9.71 -12.97 10.07
C LYS A 60 10.21 -14.26 9.43
N GLN A 61 11.10 -14.14 8.44
CA GLN A 61 11.67 -15.27 7.71
C GLN A 61 12.94 -15.82 8.37
N GLY A 62 13.39 -15.26 9.50
CA GLY A 62 14.58 -15.71 10.21
C GLY A 62 15.89 -15.46 9.46
N ARG A 63 15.90 -14.51 8.50
CA ARG A 63 17.11 -14.12 7.75
C ARG A 63 17.99 -13.14 8.52
N VAL A 64 17.56 -12.70 9.71
CA VAL A 64 18.32 -11.81 10.57
C VAL A 64 19.37 -12.60 11.36
N THR A 65 20.63 -12.20 11.25
CA THR A 65 21.70 -12.71 12.11
C THR A 65 21.71 -11.92 13.41
N GLN A 66 21.67 -12.62 14.54
CA GLN A 66 21.79 -12.02 15.86
C GLN A 66 23.16 -12.38 16.44
N TYR A 67 23.80 -11.41 17.06
CA TYR A 67 25.05 -11.59 17.78
C TYR A 67 24.83 -11.20 19.24
N SER A 68 25.47 -11.91 20.16
CA SER A 68 25.31 -11.73 21.60
C SER A 68 26.18 -10.59 22.13
N SER A 69 27.24 -10.25 21.40
CA SER A 69 28.17 -9.16 21.73
C SER A 69 28.69 -8.47 20.48
N ILE A 70 29.21 -7.26 20.68
CA ILE A 70 29.82 -6.45 19.64
C ILE A 70 31.10 -7.14 19.13
N ASP A 71 31.92 -7.70 20.02
CA ASP A 71 33.13 -8.44 19.68
C ASP A 71 32.84 -9.67 18.80
N GLU A 72 31.77 -10.42 19.11
CA GLU A 72 31.32 -11.56 18.31
C GLU A 72 30.91 -11.12 16.90
N MET A 73 30.19 -10.01 16.79
CA MET A 73 29.81 -9.42 15.49
C MET A 73 31.05 -9.03 14.67
N PHE A 74 32.03 -8.33 15.28
CA PHE A 74 33.23 -7.91 14.56
C PHE A 74 34.08 -9.10 14.09
N ASN A 75 34.21 -10.13 14.92
CA ASN A 75 34.91 -11.36 14.56
C ASN A 75 34.21 -12.09 13.41
N HIS A 76 32.87 -12.21 13.46
CA HIS A 76 32.11 -12.86 12.40
C HIS A 76 32.14 -12.09 11.07
N LEU A 77 32.16 -10.76 11.12
CA LEU A 77 32.30 -9.90 9.94
C LEU A 77 33.75 -9.75 9.47
N ASN A 78 34.72 -10.40 10.14
CA ASN A 78 36.15 -10.31 9.88
C ASN A 78 36.66 -8.86 9.82
N ILE A 79 36.06 -8.00 10.66
CA ILE A 79 36.47 -6.61 10.82
C ILE A 79 37.50 -6.59 11.96
N LYS A 80 38.71 -6.14 11.65
CA LYS A 80 39.74 -5.90 12.67
C LYS A 80 39.45 -4.58 13.35
N VAL A 81 38.97 -4.63 14.59
CA VAL A 81 38.86 -3.50 15.52
C VAL A 81 40.07 -3.42 16.43
#